data_AF-F6MEY5-F1
#
_entry.id   AF-F6MEY5-F1
#
_cell.length_a   1.000
_cell.length_b   1.000
_cell.length_c   1.000
_cell.angle_alpha   90.00
_cell.angle_beta   90.00
_cell.angle_gamma   90.00
#
_symmetry.space_group_name_H-M   'P 1'
#
loop_
_entity.id
_entity.type
_entity.pdbx_description
1 polymer ?
#
loop_
_entity_poly.entity_id
_entity_poly.type
_entity_poly.pdbx_seq_one_letter_code
_entity_poly.pdbx_strand_id
1 'polypeptide(L)'
;MQIATIVGSLVVMALTKTDATQEAISCDLECGEGRACRLQMLRCITDQCSPIPTCIPEDAECTKWCQDDEMCMFDWANDSMYCDSLCATVRCRAGYVCDVQQVQCFTTPCPPVAVCELSD
;
A
#
# COMPACT_ATOMS: atom_id res chain seq x y z
N MET A 1 -7.92 41.98 63.21
CA MET A 1 -7.04 41.84 62.02
C MET A 1 -6.90 40.36 61.75
N GLN A 2 -7.64 39.83 60.77
CA GLN A 2 -7.19 39.53 59.39
C GLN A 2 -6.65 38.09 59.28
N ILE A 3 -7.00 37.17 58.36
CA ILE A 3 -8.03 36.99 57.31
C ILE A 3 -8.11 35.46 57.10
N ALA A 4 -9.30 34.95 56.74
CA ALA A 4 -9.56 33.57 56.38
C ALA A 4 -8.70 33.03 55.22
N THR A 5 -8.43 31.73 55.19
CA THR A 5 -7.92 31.04 53.99
C THR A 5 -8.73 29.76 53.78
N ILE A 6 -9.65 29.84 52.81
CA ILE A 6 -10.46 28.72 52.33
C ILE A 6 -9.63 28.03 51.24
N VAL A 7 -9.16 26.81 51.48
CA VAL A 7 -8.48 26.00 50.47
C VAL A 7 -9.55 25.29 49.65
N GLY A 8 -9.92 25.88 48.52
CA GLY A 8 -10.74 25.24 47.49
C GLY A 8 -9.88 24.30 46.66
N SER A 9 -10.06 22.99 46.85
CA SER A 9 -9.47 21.97 45.98
C SER A 9 -10.25 21.93 44.65
N LEU A 10 -9.66 22.50 43.59
CA LEU A 10 -10.07 22.27 42.22
C LEU A 10 -9.79 20.80 41.85
N VAL A 11 -10.84 20.02 41.62
CA VAL A 11 -10.77 18.72 40.97
C VAL A 11 -10.53 18.97 39.47
N VAL A 12 -9.32 18.72 39.00
CA VAL A 12 -8.97 18.75 37.58
C VAL A 12 -9.49 17.46 36.94
N MET A 13 -10.56 17.55 36.15
CA MET A 13 -11.01 16.43 35.31
C MET A 13 -10.02 16.29 34.14
N ALA A 14 -9.14 15.29 34.23
CA ALA A 14 -8.26 14.91 33.14
C ALA A 14 -9.11 14.31 32.01
N LEU A 15 -9.21 15.03 30.89
CA LEU A 15 -9.74 14.51 29.64
C LEU A 15 -8.75 13.47 29.10
N THR A 16 -9.01 12.19 29.36
CA THR A 16 -8.35 11.10 28.65
C THR A 16 -8.82 11.15 27.21
N LYS A 17 -7.97 11.66 26.30
CA LYS A 17 -8.13 11.39 24.87
C LYS A 17 -8.02 9.88 24.70
N THR A 18 -9.14 9.23 24.44
CA THR A 18 -9.15 7.88 23.88
C THR A 18 -8.68 8.04 22.44
N ASP A 19 -7.37 7.95 22.21
CA ASP A 19 -6.85 7.64 20.88
C ASP A 19 -7.45 6.30 20.51
N ALA A 20 -8.41 6.32 19.59
CA ALA A 20 -8.97 5.13 19.00
C ALA A 20 -7.81 4.35 18.37
N THR A 21 -7.42 3.25 19.02
CA THR A 21 -6.46 2.30 18.48
C THR A 21 -6.99 1.88 17.11
N GLN A 22 -6.33 2.31 16.03
CA GLN A 22 -6.57 1.72 14.72
C GLN A 22 -6.25 0.23 14.88
N GLU A 23 -7.27 -0.63 14.75
CA GLU A 23 -7.05 -2.05 14.58
C GLU A 23 -6.18 -2.21 13.33
N ALA A 24 -4.90 -2.46 13.54
CA ALA A 24 -3.98 -2.79 12.47
C ALA A 24 -4.44 -4.14 11.92
N ILE A 25 -4.96 -4.14 10.69
CA ILE A 25 -5.38 -5.37 10.00
C ILE A 25 -4.14 -6.26 9.85
N SER A 26 -4.13 -7.40 10.53
CA SER A 26 -3.07 -8.41 10.46
C SER A 26 -3.45 -9.52 9.47
N CYS A 27 -2.43 -10.22 8.99
CA CYS A 27 -2.61 -11.35 8.08
C CYS A 27 -2.61 -12.66 8.87
N ASP A 28 -3.77 -13.02 9.42
CA ASP A 28 -3.96 -14.24 10.23
C ASP A 28 -4.63 -15.39 9.44
N LEU A 29 -4.70 -15.27 8.11
CA LEU A 29 -5.32 -16.27 7.26
C LEU A 29 -4.41 -17.50 7.15
N GLU A 30 -4.91 -18.68 7.56
CA GLU A 30 -4.22 -19.95 7.33
C GLU A 30 -4.28 -20.31 5.84
N CYS A 31 -3.13 -20.31 5.19
CA CYS A 31 -2.98 -20.64 3.79
C CYS A 31 -2.55 -22.11 3.62
N GLY A 32 -3.09 -22.79 2.60
CA GLY A 32 -2.67 -24.15 2.24
C GLY A 32 -1.22 -24.21 1.74
N GLU A 33 -0.70 -25.43 1.51
CA GLU A 33 0.69 -25.64 1.10
C GLU A 33 1.13 -24.74 -0.08
N GLY A 34 2.33 -24.18 0.04
CA GLY A 34 2.93 -23.30 -0.97
C GLY A 34 2.29 -21.91 -1.08
N ARG A 35 1.45 -21.50 -0.11
CA ARG A 35 0.83 -20.17 -0.08
C ARG A 35 1.12 -19.45 1.24
N ALA A 36 1.36 -18.14 1.17
CA ALA A 36 1.46 -17.26 2.32
C ALA A 36 0.37 -16.20 2.34
N CYS A 37 -0.05 -15.85 3.56
CA CYS A 37 -0.91 -14.70 3.78
C CYS A 37 -0.13 -13.42 3.49
N ARG A 38 -0.67 -12.58 2.61
CA ARG A 38 -0.22 -11.20 2.38
C ARG A 38 -1.39 -10.24 2.38
N LEU A 39 -1.16 -9.04 2.91
CA LEU A 39 -2.09 -7.93 2.84
C LEU A 39 -2.03 -7.33 1.44
N GLN A 40 -3.07 -7.51 0.63
CA GLN A 40 -3.18 -6.90 -0.70
C GLN A 40 -3.93 -5.58 -0.62
N MET A 41 -3.32 -4.53 -1.17
CA MET A 41 -3.94 -3.22 -1.28
C MET A 41 -4.72 -3.16 -2.59
N LEU A 42 -6.04 -3.10 -2.50
CA LEU A 42 -6.91 -2.99 -3.68
C LEU A 42 -6.92 -1.55 -4.19
N ARG A 43 -6.97 -1.39 -5.52
CA ARG A 43 -7.28 -0.09 -6.14
C ARG A 43 -8.76 0.22 -5.92
N CYS A 44 -9.03 1.13 -5.02
CA CYS A 44 -10.39 1.57 -4.73
C CYS A 44 -10.76 2.84 -5.48
N ILE A 45 -12.05 2.93 -5.83
CA ILE A 45 -12.58 3.92 -6.77
C ILE A 45 -12.57 5.34 -6.17
N THR A 46 -12.75 5.46 -4.85
CA THR A 46 -13.00 6.76 -4.22
C THR A 46 -12.07 7.10 -3.05
N ASP A 47 -11.43 6.12 -2.40
CA ASP A 47 -10.58 6.33 -1.21
C ASP A 47 -9.48 5.25 -1.07
N GLN A 48 -8.50 5.47 -0.17
CA GLN A 48 -7.57 4.41 0.26
C GLN A 48 -8.33 3.33 1.03
N CYS A 49 -8.46 2.14 0.45
CA CYS A 49 -9.07 1.01 1.12
C CYS A 49 -8.13 0.36 2.12
N SER A 50 -8.73 -0.18 3.18
CA SER A 50 -8.09 -1.15 4.05
C SER A 50 -7.56 -2.33 3.24
N PRO A 51 -6.30 -2.74 3.44
CA PRO A 51 -5.76 -3.89 2.75
C PRO A 51 -6.48 -5.16 3.20
N ILE A 52 -6.61 -6.14 2.30
CA ILE A 52 -7.30 -7.41 2.58
C ILE A 52 -6.29 -8.56 2.73
N PRO A 53 -6.43 -9.42 3.77
CA PRO A 53 -5.65 -10.65 3.87
C PRO A 53 -5.98 -11.60 2.71
N THR A 54 -4.98 -11.97 1.92
CA THR A 54 -5.13 -12.85 0.75
C THR A 54 -4.02 -13.92 0.75
N CYS A 55 -4.38 -15.17 0.48
CA CYS A 55 -3.41 -16.25 0.30
C CYS A 55 -2.83 -16.20 -1.12
N ILE A 56 -1.55 -15.87 -1.23
CA ILE A 56 -0.81 -15.90 -2.51
C ILE A 56 0.24 -17.01 -2.45
N PRO A 57 0.61 -17.65 -3.57
CA PRO A 57 1.71 -18.60 -3.58
C PRO A 57 3.01 -17.93 -3.09
N GLU A 58 3.75 -18.61 -2.22
CA GLU A 58 5.01 -18.09 -1.66
C GLU A 58 6.04 -17.81 -2.74
N ASP A 59 6.04 -18.65 -3.78
CA ASP A 59 6.96 -18.62 -4.90
C ASP A 59 6.28 -18.14 -6.19
N ALA A 60 5.19 -17.35 -6.10
CA ALA A 60 4.64 -16.67 -7.27
C ALA A 60 5.56 -15.51 -7.70
N GLU A 61 6.82 -15.83 -7.97
CA GLU A 61 7.68 -14.98 -8.77
C GLU A 61 7.18 -15.08 -10.21
N CYS A 62 6.96 -13.92 -10.84
CA CYS A 62 6.72 -13.98 -12.26
C CYS A 62 8.01 -14.39 -12.98
N THR A 63 7.96 -15.53 -13.65
CA THR A 63 9.05 -16.08 -14.47
C THR A 63 8.90 -15.75 -15.95
N LYS A 64 7.78 -15.13 -16.34
CA LYS A 64 7.53 -14.69 -17.72
C LYS A 64 8.39 -13.48 -18.04
N TRP A 65 9.15 -13.58 -19.13
CA TRP A 65 9.87 -12.45 -19.69
C TRP A 65 8.89 -11.48 -20.34
N CYS A 66 9.00 -10.20 -19.97
CA CYS A 66 8.22 -9.09 -20.51
C CYS A 66 9.17 -8.05 -21.12
N GLN A 67 8.65 -7.17 -21.98
CA GLN A 67 9.46 -6.09 -22.54
C GLN A 67 9.84 -5.06 -21.47
N ASP A 68 10.81 -4.19 -21.76
CA ASP A 68 11.39 -3.27 -20.78
C ASP A 68 10.37 -2.30 -20.15
N ASP A 69 9.27 -2.01 -20.84
CA ASP A 69 8.17 -1.13 -20.41
C ASP A 69 6.98 -1.88 -19.79
N GLU A 70 7.11 -3.20 -19.64
CA GLU A 70 6.08 -4.09 -19.14
C GLU A 70 6.49 -4.72 -17.81
N MET A 71 5.52 -4.81 -16.89
CA MET A 71 5.68 -5.55 -15.65
C MET A 71 4.87 -6.83 -15.74
N CYS A 72 5.48 -7.93 -15.33
CA CYS A 72 4.74 -9.17 -15.26
C CYS A 72 3.76 -9.17 -14.09
N MET A 73 2.53 -9.55 -14.39
CA MET A 73 1.43 -9.68 -13.46
C MET A 73 0.90 -11.11 -13.46
N PHE A 74 0.33 -11.50 -12.32
CA PHE A 74 -0.29 -12.80 -12.15
C PHE A 74 -1.82 -12.65 -12.11
N ASP A 75 -2.52 -13.35 -12.99
CA ASP A 75 -3.96 -13.50 -12.97
C ASP A 75 -4.32 -14.73 -12.12
N TRP A 76 -4.76 -14.47 -10.90
CA TRP A 76 -5.19 -15.49 -9.95
C TRP A 76 -6.48 -16.22 -10.34
N ALA A 77 -7.30 -15.65 -11.24
CA ALA A 77 -8.55 -16.28 -11.66
C ALA A 77 -8.31 -17.47 -12.59
N ASN A 78 -7.24 -17.41 -13.39
CA ASN A 78 -6.90 -18.42 -14.39
C ASN A 78 -5.50 -19.04 -14.18
N ASP A 79 -4.84 -18.72 -13.07
CA ASP A 79 -3.49 -19.18 -12.74
C ASP A 79 -2.48 -18.87 -13.87
N SER A 80 -2.56 -17.66 -14.44
CA SER A 80 -1.82 -17.29 -15.66
C SER A 80 -0.96 -16.05 -15.47
N MET A 81 0.20 -16.01 -16.13
CA MET A 81 1.12 -14.87 -16.12
C MET A 81 0.98 -14.03 -17.40
N TYR A 82 0.84 -12.71 -17.24
CA TYR A 82 0.72 -11.77 -18.36
C TYR A 82 1.64 -10.56 -18.17
N CYS A 83 2.01 -9.92 -19.26
CA CYS A 83 2.79 -8.69 -19.25
C CYS A 83 1.81 -7.52 -19.36
N ASP A 84 1.92 -6.55 -18.47
CA ASP A 84 1.11 -5.33 -18.49
C ASP A 84 2.00 -4.10 -18.57
N SER A 85 1.61 -3.14 -19.40
CA SER A 85 2.38 -1.92 -19.57
C SER A 85 2.14 -1.00 -18.37
N LEU A 86 3.22 -0.58 -17.72
CA LEU A 86 3.15 0.34 -16.58
C LEU A 86 2.51 1.68 -16.96
N CYS A 87 2.71 2.11 -18.20
CA CYS A 87 2.14 3.34 -18.75
C CYS A 87 0.70 3.22 -19.22
N ALA A 88 0.16 2.00 -19.43
CA ALA A 88 -1.22 1.82 -19.89
C ALA A 88 -2.26 2.34 -18.88
N THR A 89 -1.91 2.36 -17.58
CA THR A 89 -2.81 2.85 -16.52
C THR A 89 -2.52 4.27 -16.06
N VAL A 90 -1.46 4.91 -16.56
CA VAL A 90 -1.03 6.26 -16.17
C VAL A 90 -1.54 7.28 -17.16
N ARG A 91 -2.27 8.29 -16.67
CA ARG A 91 -2.73 9.43 -17.48
C ARG A 91 -1.93 10.66 -17.12
N CYS A 92 -0.94 10.99 -17.94
CA CYS A 92 -0.15 12.20 -17.77
C CYS A 92 -0.92 13.46 -18.18
N ARG A 93 -0.59 14.60 -17.57
CA ARG A 93 -1.11 15.92 -17.95
C ARG A 93 -0.63 16.27 -19.37
N ALA A 94 -1.38 17.12 -20.08
CA ALA A 94 -0.92 17.69 -21.36
C ALA A 94 0.48 18.31 -21.23
N GLY A 95 1.37 17.99 -22.18
CA GLY A 95 2.79 18.35 -22.15
C GLY A 95 3.70 17.38 -21.41
N TYR A 96 3.15 16.26 -20.90
CA TYR A 96 3.92 15.19 -20.25
C TYR A 96 3.68 13.86 -20.96
N VAL A 97 4.73 13.05 -21.07
CA VAL A 97 4.73 11.68 -21.58
C VAL A 97 4.99 10.70 -20.43
N CYS A 98 4.39 9.52 -20.49
CA CYS A 98 4.69 8.46 -19.54
C CYS A 98 5.99 7.77 -19.96
N ASP A 99 6.93 7.65 -19.02
CA ASP A 99 8.19 6.95 -19.16
C ASP A 99 8.35 5.92 -18.04
N VAL A 100 9.00 4.80 -18.33
CA VAL A 100 9.22 3.72 -17.36
C VAL A 100 10.63 3.82 -16.82
N GLN A 101 10.76 4.12 -15.53
CA GLN A 101 12.05 4.33 -14.88
C GLN A 101 12.38 3.21 -13.91
N GLN A 102 13.65 2.80 -13.91
CA GLN A 102 14.18 1.90 -12.90
C GLN A 102 14.59 2.70 -11.66
N VAL A 103 13.96 2.40 -10.53
CA VAL A 103 14.20 3.10 -9.25
C VAL A 103 15.20 2.34 -8.38
N GLN A 104 15.84 3.08 -7.48
CA GLN A 104 16.59 2.48 -6.38
C GLN A 104 15.63 2.17 -5.23
N CYS A 105 15.74 0.97 -4.68
CA CYS A 105 14.92 0.46 -3.61
C CYS A 105 15.82 -0.31 -2.61
N PHE A 106 15.31 -0.56 -1.40
CA PHE A 106 16.10 -1.21 -0.35
C PHE A 106 16.33 -2.71 -0.59
N THR A 107 15.55 -3.34 -1.47
CA THR A 107 15.58 -4.79 -1.71
C THR A 107 15.53 -5.08 -3.20
N THR A 108 16.59 -5.67 -3.76
CA THR A 108 16.67 -6.00 -5.19
C THR A 108 15.99 -7.33 -5.51
N PRO A 109 15.41 -7.51 -6.70
CA PRO A 109 15.37 -6.54 -7.81
C PRO A 109 14.35 -5.42 -7.58
N CYS A 110 14.70 -4.19 -7.99
CA CYS A 110 13.77 -3.06 -7.89
C CYS A 110 12.79 -3.08 -9.06
N PRO A 111 11.47 -3.12 -8.81
CA PRO A 111 10.49 -3.07 -9.87
C PRO A 111 10.53 -1.69 -10.56
N PRO A 112 10.40 -1.65 -11.90
CA PRO A 112 10.29 -0.39 -12.63
C PRO A 112 8.97 0.33 -12.28
N VAL A 113 8.95 1.65 -12.45
CA VAL A 113 7.77 2.49 -12.17
C VAL A 113 7.48 3.43 -13.34
N ALA A 114 6.20 3.67 -13.62
CA ALA A 114 5.78 4.67 -14.60
C ALA A 114 5.80 6.08 -14.00
N VAL A 115 6.46 7.01 -14.67
CA VAL A 115 6.63 8.41 -14.28
C VAL A 115 6.18 9.31 -15.43
N CYS A 116 5.50 10.42 -15.13
CA CYS A 116 5.20 11.43 -16.15
C CYS A 116 6.35 12.42 -16.27
N GLU A 117 7.02 12.44 -17.40
CA GLU A 117 8.10 13.37 -17.72
C GLU A 117 7.66 14.43 -18.73
N LEU A 118 8.27 15.61 -18.68
CA LEU A 118 7.98 16.66 -19.64
C LEU A 118 8.42 16.19 -21.03
N SER A 119 7.54 16.26 -22.02
CA SER A 119 7.93 16.01 -23.40
C SER A 119 8.60 17.28 -23.94
N ASP A 120 9.93 17.29 -24.00
CA ASP A 120 10.72 18.34 -24.68
C ASP A 120 10.45 18.38 -26.19
#